data_AF-A0A7W0K338-F1
#
_entry.id   AF-A0A7W0K338-F1
#
_cell.length_a   1.000
_cell.length_b   1.000
_cell.length_c   1.000
_cell.angle_alpha   90.00
_cell.angle_beta   90.00
_cell.angle_gamma   90.00
#
_symmetry.space_group_name_H-M   'P 1'
#
loop_
_entity.id
_entity.type
_entity.pdbx_description
1 polymer ?
#
loop_
_entity_poly.entity_id
_entity_poly.type
_entity_poly.pdbx_seq_one_letter_code
_entity_poly.pdbx_strand_id
1 'polypeptide(L)' 'MNARSALFDVYGDHLRDRDGVAPVAALVQLMAPLGIAAPAVRTAISRMVRQDWLEPVRLRSGAAYRLTPKA' A
#
# COMPACT_ATOMS: atom_id res chain seq x y z
N MET A 1 11.32 -10.85 -5.08
CA MET A 1 9.86 -10.64 -4.98
C MET A 1 9.51 -9.23 -5.47
N ASN A 2 8.38 -9.03 -6.16
CA ASN A 2 7.99 -7.72 -6.71
C ASN A 2 7.18 -6.91 -5.67
N ALA A 3 7.60 -5.67 -5.40
CA ALA A 3 6.95 -4.81 -4.40
C ALA A 3 5.48 -4.52 -4.70
N ARG A 4 5.13 -4.35 -5.97
CA ARG A 4 3.75 -4.04 -6.37
C ARG A 4 2.84 -5.25 -6.22
N SER A 5 3.30 -6.44 -6.62
CA SER A 5 2.52 -7.67 -6.45
C SER A 5 2.24 -7.92 -4.97
N ALA A 6 3.27 -7.83 -4.11
CA ALA A 6 3.09 -7.99 -2.68
C ALA A 6 2.12 -6.95 -2.07
N LEU A 7 2.14 -5.71 -2.57
CA LEU A 7 1.16 -4.70 -2.16
C LEU A 7 -0.25 -5.04 -2.64
N PHE A 8 -0.43 -5.59 -3.84
CA PHE A 8 -1.74 -6.05 -4.29
C PHE A 8 -2.27 -7.18 -3.40
N ASP A 9 -1.43 -8.14 -3.01
CA ASP A 9 -1.83 -9.23 -2.11
C ASP A 9 -2.28 -8.66 -0.75
N VAL A 10 -1.50 -7.74 -0.17
CA VAL A 10 -1.85 -7.07 1.10
C VAL A 10 -3.18 -6.32 0.98
N TYR A 11 -3.36 -5.51 -0.06
CA TYR A 11 -4.58 -4.72 -0.20
C TYR A 11 -5.80 -5.60 -0.53
N GLY A 12 -5.65 -6.53 -1.46
CA GLY A 12 -6.71 -7.39 -1.97
C GLY A 12 -7.17 -8.43 -0.96
N ASP A 13 -6.23 -9.13 -0.33
CA ASP A 13 -6.55 -10.28 0.51
C ASP A 13 -6.77 -9.87 1.98
N HIS A 14 -6.16 -8.77 2.44
CA HIS A 14 -6.10 -8.46 3.88
C HIS A 14 -6.75 -7.12 4.27
N LEU A 15 -6.84 -6.16 3.35
CA LEU A 15 -7.37 -4.82 3.65
C LEU A 15 -8.70 -4.52 2.99
N ARG A 16 -9.13 -5.25 1.96
CA ARG A 16 -10.40 -5.00 1.26
C ARG A 16 -11.61 -4.99 2.21
N ASP A 17 -11.65 -5.93 3.16
CA ASP A 17 -12.72 -6.01 4.17
C ASP A 17 -12.48 -5.11 5.41
N ARG A 18 -11.40 -4.31 5.41
CA ARG A 18 -10.95 -3.45 6.52
C ARG A 18 -10.73 -2.01 6.07
N ASP A 19 -11.72 -1.46 5.37
CA ASP A 19 -11.74 -0.10 4.80
C ASP A 19 -10.70 0.18 3.70
N GLY A 20 -9.85 -0.80 3.36
CA GLY A 20 -8.86 -0.68 2.30
C GLY A 20 -7.74 0.31 2.59
N VAL A 21 -7.49 0.69 3.85
CA VAL A 21 -6.50 1.72 4.23
C VAL A 21 -5.26 1.14 4.89
N ALA A 22 -4.08 1.64 4.52
CA ALA A 22 -2.85 1.37 5.27
C ALA A 22 -1.91 2.59 5.38
N PRO A 23 -1.32 2.86 6.57
CA PRO A 23 -0.20 3.78 6.72
C PRO A 23 1.03 3.31 5.94
N VAL A 24 1.77 4.23 5.35
CA VAL A 24 3.00 3.89 4.59
C VAL A 24 4.04 3.20 5.46
N ALA A 25 4.19 3.65 6.71
CA ALA A 25 5.15 3.06 7.65
C ALA A 25 4.84 1.58 7.94
N ALA A 26 3.55 1.25 8.11
CA ALA A 26 3.11 -0.13 8.33
C ALA A 26 3.38 -1.00 7.10
N LEU A 27 3.11 -0.50 5.90
CA LEU A 27 3.44 -1.21 4.65
C LEU A 27 4.94 -1.47 4.54
N VAL A 28 5.78 -0.47 4.83
CA VAL A 28 7.25 -0.65 4.80
C VAL A 28 7.69 -1.71 5.81
N GLN A 29 7.16 -1.69 7.03
CA GLN A 29 7.48 -2.68 8.06
C GLN A 29 7.06 -4.09 7.66
N LEU A 30 5.87 -4.25 7.08
CA LEU A 30 5.34 -5.54 6.65
C LEU A 30 6.11 -6.13 5.46
N MET A 31 6.64 -5.27 4.59
CA MET A 31 7.41 -5.65 3.40
C MET A 31 8.89 -5.95 3.69
N ALA A 32 9.44 -5.43 4.80
CA ALA A 32 10.86 -5.56 5.13
C ALA A 32 11.34 -7.02 5.34
N PRO A 33 10.62 -7.90 6.07
CA PRO A 33 11.00 -9.31 6.23
C PRO A 33 11.08 -10.07 4.89
N LEU A 34 10.38 -9.57 3.87
CA LEU A 34 10.35 -10.17 2.54
C LEU A 34 11.45 -9.60 1.62
N GLY A 35 12.38 -8.80 2.16
CA GLY A 35 13.50 -8.22 1.43
C GLY A 35 13.14 -7.04 0.52
N ILE A 36 11.94 -6.46 0.65
CA ILE A 36 11.56 -5.27 -0.11
C ILE A 36 11.94 -4.01 0.69
N ALA A 37 12.88 -3.24 0.16
CA ALA A 37 13.31 -1.99 0.76
C ALA A 37 12.25 -0.89 0.65
N ALA A 38 12.25 0.04 1.63
CA ALA A 38 11.30 1.16 1.68
C ALA A 38 11.20 2.00 0.38
N PRO A 39 12.29 2.30 -0.35
CA PRO A 39 12.18 3.02 -1.62
C PRO A 39 11.37 2.27 -2.69
N ALA A 40 11.47 0.94 -2.73
CA ALA A 40 10.72 0.10 -3.65
C ALA A 40 9.21 0.11 -3.32
N VAL A 41 8.87 0.06 -2.02
CA VAL A 41 7.48 0.20 -1.55
C VAL A 41 6.88 1.54 -1.98
N ARG A 42 7.58 2.65 -1.72
CA ARG A 42 7.10 4.00 -2.09
C ARG A 42 6.94 4.16 -3.60
N THR A 43 7.85 3.60 -4.38
CA THR A 43 7.76 3.61 -5.85
C THR A 43 6.56 2.81 -6.34
N ALA A 44 6.30 1.65 -5.76
CA ALA A 44 5.15 0.83 -6.10
C ALA A 44 3.83 1.53 -5.74
N ILE A 45 3.72 2.11 -4.54
CA ILE A 45 2.55 2.91 -4.13
C ILE A 45 2.32 4.07 -5.10
N SER A 46 3.36 4.84 -5.42
CA SER A 46 3.25 5.97 -6.37
C SER A 46 2.71 5.52 -7.73
N ARG A 47 3.17 4.37 -8.24
CA ARG A 47 2.66 3.79 -9.48
C ARG A 47 1.20 3.33 -9.35
N MET A 48 0.82 2.75 -8.21
CA MET A 48 -0.56 2.33 -7.95
C MET A 48 -1.51 3.54 -7.87
N VAL A 49 -1.09 4.63 -7.23
CA VAL A 49 -1.82 5.90 -7.19
C VAL A 49 -1.98 6.49 -8.60
N ARG A 50 -0.89 6.56 -9.37
CA ARG A 50 -0.94 7.05 -10.76
C ARG A 50 -1.89 6.24 -11.65
N GLN A 51 -2.12 4.98 -11.29
CA GLN A 51 -3.02 4.08 -12.01
C GLN A 51 -4.40 3.95 -11.36
N ASP A 52 -4.71 4.82 -10.41
CA ASP A 52 -6.02 4.93 -9.76
C ASP A 52 -6.41 3.68 -8.95
N TRP A 53 -5.44 2.90 -8.48
CA TRP A 53 -5.69 1.80 -7.54
C TRP A 53 -5.74 2.27 -6.09
N LEU A 54 -5.03 3.36 -5.79
CA LEU A 54 -4.91 3.91 -4.45
C LEU A 54 -5.11 5.42 -4.46
N GLU A 55 -5.71 5.96 -3.42
CA GLU A 55 -5.81 7.40 -3.16
C GLU A 55 -5.08 7.78 -1.86
N PRO A 56 -4.42 8.95 -1.80
CA PRO A 56 -3.78 9.42 -0.58
C PRO A 56 -4.83 9.82 0.46
N VAL A 57 -4.67 9.35 1.69
CA VAL A 57 -5.50 9.73 2.84
C VAL A 57 -4.61 10.09 4.04
N ARG A 58 -5.16 10.88 4.96
CA ARG A 58 -4.45 11.30 6.17
C ARG A 58 -5.10 10.71 7.40
N LEU A 59 -4.36 9.88 8.12
CA LEU A 59 -4.77 9.31 9.39
C LEU A 59 -4.13 10.08 10.55
N ARG A 60 -4.61 9.85 11.77
CA ARG A 60 -3.97 10.38 12.99
C ARG A 60 -2.52 9.93 13.11
N SER A 61 -2.19 8.74 12.60
CA SER A 61 -0.83 8.18 12.58
C SER A 61 0.06 8.70 11.45
N GLY A 62 -0.46 9.54 10.55
CA GLY A 62 0.28 10.15 9.45
C GLY A 62 -0.28 9.81 8.07
N ALA A 63 0.59 9.84 7.06
CA ALA A 63 0.22 9.59 5.66
C ALA A 63 -0.11 8.11 5.42
N ALA A 64 -1.23 7.88 4.73
CA ALA A 64 -1.74 6.57 4.39
C ALA A 64 -2.29 6.57 2.96
N TYR A 65 -2.61 5.39 2.47
CA TYR A 65 -3.26 5.19 1.17
C TYR A 65 -4.46 4.27 1.35
N ARG A 66 -5.52 4.56 0.59
CA ARG A 66 -6.78 3.79 0.57
C ARG A 66 -7.02 3.21 -0.81
N LEU A 67 -7.64 2.03 -0.90
CA LEU A 67 -8.21 1.52 -2.14
C LEU A 67 -9.28 2.48 -2.70
N THR A 68 -9.20 2.76 -3.99
CA THR A 68 -10.24 3.50 -4.70
C THR A 68 -11.42 2.58 -5.03
N PRO A 69 -12.59 3.11 -5.42
CA PRO A 69 -13.71 2.30 -5.92
C PRO A 69 -13.41 1.48 -7.18
N LYS A 70 -12.31 1.78 -7.90
CA LYS A 70 -11.86 1.03 -9.07
C LYS A 70 -11.24 -0.34 -8.70
N ALA A 71 -10.73 -0.46 -7.47
CA ALA A 71 -9.87 -1.56 -7.04
C ALA A 71 -10.62 -2.85 -6.64
#